data_AF-A0AAV0M8M3-F1
#
_entry.id   AF-A0AAV0M8M3-F1
#
_cell.length_a   1.000
_cell.length_b   1.000
_cell.length_c   1.000
_cell.angle_alpha   90.00
_cell.angle_beta   90.00
_cell.angle_gamma   90.00
#
_symmetry.space_group_name_H-M   'P 1'
#
loop_
_entity.id
_entity.type
_entity.pdbx_description
1 polymer ?
#
loop_
_entity_poly.entity_id
_entity_poly.type
_entity_poly.pdbx_seq_one_letter_code
_entity_poly.pdbx_strand_id
1 'polypeptide(L)'
;MSPSFCSVDQPVAHQSHRFLFRRRPPSRGPLLSRRLCLLPGSKMSSRTLQAAKVYRDLLRSIRKNIGKEGYKSHFSEFVAQEFRNSSNRSTDQSCIQQKMKLARDYTCLLNSVHHHKDLLISYNIAVDRTNEMKKVLGKSAASVGLQLPEVYQA
;
A
#
# COMPACT_ATOMS: atom_id res chain seq x y z
N MET A 1 52.00 9.68 42.03
CA MET A 1 52.58 8.49 41.38
C MET A 1 52.13 8.50 39.93
N SER A 2 53.05 8.75 39.01
CA SER A 2 52.90 8.57 37.57
C SER A 2 54.07 7.70 37.10
N PRO A 3 53.83 6.83 36.12
CA PRO A 3 54.50 6.90 34.82
C PRO A 3 53.42 6.88 33.70
N SER A 4 53.42 7.64 32.60
CA SER A 4 54.40 7.98 31.55
C SER A 4 54.61 6.91 30.47
N PHE A 5 54.48 7.36 29.21
CA PHE A 5 54.79 6.74 27.89
C PHE A 5 53.74 5.79 27.30
N CYS A 6 53.00 6.16 26.24
CA CYS A 6 53.36 6.44 24.83
C CYS A 6 53.60 5.19 23.95
N SER A 7 52.93 5.22 22.80
CA SER A 7 53.39 4.75 21.48
C SER A 7 52.81 3.44 20.90
N VAL A 8 52.11 3.68 19.77
CA VAL A 8 52.28 3.06 18.44
C VAL A 8 51.35 1.92 18.06
N ASP A 9 50.63 2.23 16.98
CA ASP A 9 50.06 1.41 15.91
C ASP A 9 50.23 -0.12 16.01
N GLN A 10 49.10 -0.83 15.84
CA GLN A 10 48.84 -1.52 14.58
C GLN A 10 47.38 -2.00 14.44
N PRO A 11 46.81 -1.91 13.22
CA PRO A 11 45.49 -2.47 12.91
C PRO A 11 45.61 -3.97 12.67
N VAL A 12 44.85 -4.78 13.42
CA VAL A 12 44.69 -6.20 13.12
C VAL A 12 43.68 -6.34 11.98
N ALA A 13 44.21 -6.53 10.78
CA ALA A 13 43.47 -6.97 9.62
C ALA A 13 42.95 -8.40 9.85
N HIS A 14 41.65 -8.53 10.16
CA HIS A 14 40.96 -9.79 9.96
C HIS A 14 40.50 -9.91 8.51
N GLN A 15 41.25 -10.75 7.81
CA GLN A 15 41.05 -11.25 6.48
C GLN A 15 39.85 -12.20 6.41
N SER A 16 39.18 -12.19 5.25
CA SER A 16 38.26 -13.23 4.73
C SER A 16 36.83 -13.24 5.33
N HIS A 17 35.73 -13.06 4.59
CA HIS A 17 35.47 -13.37 3.19
C HIS A 17 34.63 -12.28 2.52
N ARG A 18 35.20 -11.62 1.50
CA ARG A 18 34.41 -11.05 0.40
C ARG A 18 33.73 -12.20 -0.33
N PHE A 19 32.48 -12.49 0.00
CA PHE A 19 31.62 -13.21 -0.94
C PHE A 19 31.34 -12.27 -2.11
N LEU A 20 32.16 -12.42 -3.16
CA LEU A 20 31.79 -11.98 -4.49
C LEU A 20 30.54 -12.78 -4.90
N PHE A 21 29.36 -12.23 -4.63
CA PHE A 21 28.15 -12.65 -5.34
C PHE A 21 28.35 -12.27 -6.81
N ARG A 22 28.99 -13.18 -7.55
CA ARG A 22 28.92 -13.23 -8.99
C ARG A 22 27.44 -13.16 -9.35
N ARG A 23 27.09 -12.10 -10.08
CA ARG A 23 25.84 -11.98 -10.82
C ARG A 23 25.65 -13.26 -11.64
N ARG A 24 24.76 -14.14 -11.18
CA ARG A 24 24.17 -15.16 -12.05
C ARG A 24 22.85 -14.58 -12.57
N PRO A 25 22.69 -14.47 -13.90
CA PRO A 25 21.41 -14.06 -14.48
C PRO A 25 20.36 -15.12 -14.16
N PRO A 26 19.10 -14.73 -13.88
CA PRO A 26 18.03 -15.71 -13.79
C PRO A 26 17.86 -16.35 -15.18
N SER A 27 18.09 -17.65 -15.22
CA SER A 27 17.76 -18.54 -16.32
C SER A 27 16.34 -18.25 -16.79
N ARG A 28 16.20 -17.91 -18.08
CA ARG A 28 14.94 -17.81 -18.80
C ARG A 28 14.27 -19.19 -18.81
N GLY A 29 13.49 -19.49 -17.78
CA GLY A 29 12.46 -20.52 -17.82
C GLY A 29 11.28 -20.04 -18.67
N PRO A 30 10.59 -20.93 -19.40
CA PRO A 30 9.62 -20.53 -20.40
C PRO A 30 8.50 -19.72 -19.76
N LEU A 31 8.18 -18.63 -20.45
CA LEU A 31 6.93 -17.90 -20.30
C LEU A 31 5.79 -18.91 -20.42
N LEU A 32 5.33 -19.46 -19.29
CA LEU A 32 3.93 -19.83 -19.16
C LEU A 32 3.17 -18.51 -19.15
N SER A 33 3.01 -18.04 -20.38
CA SER A 33 2.01 -17.13 -20.83
C SER A 33 0.72 -17.57 -20.16
N ARG A 34 0.41 -16.92 -19.05
CA ARG A 34 -0.96 -16.80 -18.56
C ARG A 34 -1.65 -15.90 -19.57
N ARG A 35 -1.82 -16.43 -20.78
CA ARG A 35 -2.86 -16.04 -21.72
C ARG A 35 -4.11 -16.18 -20.90
N LEU A 36 -4.55 -15.06 -20.34
CA LEU A 36 -5.97 -14.79 -20.28
C LEU A 36 -6.44 -15.11 -21.71
N CYS A 37 -7.20 -16.20 -21.86
CA CYS A 37 -7.77 -16.58 -23.13
C CYS A 37 -8.66 -15.42 -23.59
N LEU A 38 -8.05 -14.50 -24.34
CA LEU A 38 -8.74 -13.53 -25.18
C LEU A 38 -9.30 -14.36 -26.32
N LEU A 39 -10.52 -14.84 -26.10
CA LEU A 39 -11.34 -15.40 -27.16
C LEU A 39 -11.55 -14.32 -28.24
N PRO A 40 -11.56 -14.71 -29.53
CA PRO A 40 -11.59 -13.79 -30.64
C PRO A 40 -12.98 -13.16 -30.81
N GLY A 41 -13.02 -11.85 -31.02
CA GLY A 41 -13.98 -11.24 -31.94
C GLY A 41 -15.43 -11.02 -31.49
N SER A 42 -15.74 -10.86 -30.21
CA SER A 42 -17.04 -10.28 -29.81
C SER A 42 -16.94 -8.75 -29.81
N LYS A 43 -17.87 -8.07 -30.52
CA LYS A 43 -18.07 -6.62 -30.36
C LYS A 43 -18.38 -6.34 -28.89
N MET A 44 -17.37 -5.94 -28.12
CA MET A 44 -17.53 -5.48 -26.74
C MET A 44 -18.53 -4.33 -26.78
N SER A 45 -19.73 -4.55 -26.22
CA SER A 45 -20.75 -3.50 -26.21
C SER A 45 -20.22 -2.30 -25.41
N SER A 46 -20.54 -1.08 -25.82
CA SER A 46 -20.12 0.14 -25.11
C SER A 46 -20.42 0.09 -23.61
N ARG A 47 -21.48 -0.62 -23.21
CA ARG A 47 -21.87 -0.87 -21.82
C ARG A 47 -20.88 -1.76 -21.07
N THR A 48 -20.39 -2.85 -21.68
CA THR A 48 -19.37 -3.72 -21.05
C THR A 48 -18.07 -2.97 -20.80
N LEU A 49 -17.68 -2.08 -21.71
CA LEU A 49 -16.52 -1.20 -21.54
C LEU A 49 -16.72 -0.21 -20.39
N GLN A 50 -17.92 0.38 -20.28
CA GLN A 50 -18.26 1.24 -19.15
C GLN A 50 -18.29 0.49 -17.81
N ALA A 51 -18.83 -0.73 -17.78
CA ALA A 51 -18.86 -1.57 -16.58
C ALA A 51 -17.45 -1.91 -16.10
N ALA A 52 -16.57 -2.30 -17.03
CA ALA A 52 -15.17 -2.55 -16.74
C ALA A 52 -14.44 -1.30 -16.23
N LYS A 53 -14.78 -0.10 -16.74
CA LYS A 53 -14.22 1.16 -16.24
C LYS A 53 -14.65 1.42 -14.79
N VAL A 54 -15.95 1.36 -14.50
CA VAL A 54 -16.49 1.57 -13.15
C VAL A 54 -15.86 0.59 -12.16
N TYR A 55 -15.76 -0.69 -12.54
CA TYR A 55 -15.12 -1.72 -11.73
C TYR A 55 -13.65 -1.39 -11.42
N ARG A 56 -12.86 -1.00 -12.43
CA ARG A 56 -11.46 -0.60 -12.23
C ARG A 56 -11.31 0.64 -11.36
N ASP A 57 -12.16 1.64 -11.59
CA ASP A 57 -12.15 2.91 -10.85
C ASP A 57 -12.49 2.66 -9.36
N LEU A 58 -13.48 1.80 -9.10
CA LEU A 58 -13.86 1.38 -7.75
C LEU A 58 -12.73 0.62 -7.05
N LEU A 59 -12.17 -0.42 -7.68
CA LEU A 59 -11.08 -1.18 -7.08
C LEU A 59 -9.84 -0.33 -6.80
N ARG A 60 -9.54 0.63 -7.68
CA ARG A 60 -8.45 1.58 -7.46
C ARG A 60 -8.71 2.44 -6.23
N SER A 61 -9.92 2.97 -6.10
CA SER A 61 -10.32 3.83 -4.98
C SER A 61 -10.29 3.06 -3.65
N ILE A 62 -10.80 1.83 -3.64
CA ILE A 62 -10.74 0.93 -2.47
C ILE A 62 -9.29 0.69 -2.03
N ARG A 63 -8.40 0.33 -2.97
CA ARG A 63 -6.99 0.06 -2.67
C ARG A 63 -6.26 1.30 -2.17
N LYS A 64 -6.62 2.50 -2.66
CA LYS A 64 -6.07 3.76 -2.20
C LYS A 64 -6.52 4.11 -0.78
N ASN A 65 -7.81 3.92 -0.49
CA ASN A 65 -8.42 4.48 0.73
C ASN A 65 -8.35 3.52 1.92
N ILE A 66 -8.44 2.21 1.69
CA ILE A 66 -8.53 1.21 2.76
C ILE A 66 -7.12 0.69 3.11
N GLY A 67 -6.22 0.60 2.12
CA GLY A 67 -4.85 0.10 2.29
C GLY A 67 -4.69 -1.37 1.90
N LYS A 68 -3.45 -1.87 1.87
CA LYS A 68 -3.10 -3.22 1.38
C LYS A 68 -2.89 -4.27 2.49
N GLU A 69 -3.34 -3.99 3.71
CA GLU A 69 -3.18 -4.94 4.82
C GLU A 69 -3.98 -6.23 4.57
N GLY A 70 -3.49 -7.37 5.09
CA GLY A 70 -4.00 -8.70 4.72
C GLY A 70 -5.51 -8.85 4.84
N TYR A 71 -6.12 -8.37 5.94
CA TYR A 71 -7.58 -8.42 6.14
C TYR A 71 -8.37 -7.51 5.18
N LYS A 72 -7.72 -6.47 4.63
CA LYS A 72 -8.31 -5.51 3.70
C LYS A 72 -8.33 -6.03 2.26
N SER A 73 -7.53 -7.06 1.94
CA SER A 73 -7.57 -7.74 0.64
C SER A 73 -8.92 -8.42 0.40
N HIS A 74 -9.49 -9.03 1.45
CA HIS A 74 -10.78 -9.73 1.39
C HIS A 74 -11.92 -8.83 0.93
N PHE A 75 -11.90 -7.55 1.27
CA PHE A 75 -12.92 -6.61 0.80
C PHE A 75 -12.84 -6.37 -0.71
N SER A 76 -11.62 -6.22 -1.25
CA SER A 76 -11.44 -6.07 -2.70
C SER A 76 -11.80 -7.34 -3.48
N GLU A 77 -11.55 -8.51 -2.90
CA GLU A 77 -11.95 -9.81 -3.44
C GLU A 77 -13.47 -10.00 -3.39
N PHE A 78 -14.11 -9.60 -2.29
CA PHE A 78 -15.56 -9.60 -2.16
C PHE A 78 -16.23 -8.73 -3.23
N VAL A 79 -15.72 -7.50 -3.43
CA VAL A 79 -16.22 -6.63 -4.50
C VAL A 79 -16.00 -7.27 -5.87
N ALA A 80 -14.84 -7.88 -6.13
CA ALA A 80 -14.61 -8.60 -7.38
C ALA A 80 -15.60 -9.76 -7.59
N GLN A 81 -15.97 -10.46 -6.51
CA GLN A 81 -16.94 -11.53 -6.55
C GLN A 81 -18.36 -11.03 -6.83
N GLU A 82 -18.77 -9.91 -6.23
CA GLU A 82 -20.08 -9.29 -6.50
C GLU A 82 -20.23 -8.85 -7.96
N PHE A 83 -19.17 -8.32 -8.57
CA PHE A 83 -19.17 -7.96 -10.00
C PHE A 83 -19.22 -9.19 -10.91
N ARG A 84 -18.60 -10.32 -10.53
CA ARG A 84 -18.71 -11.59 -11.27
C ARG A 84 -20.10 -12.20 -11.13
N ASN A 85 -20.65 -12.22 -9.91
CA ASN A 85 -21.98 -12.77 -9.61
C ASN A 85 -23.08 -12.01 -10.35
N SER A 86 -22.99 -10.68 -10.42
CA SER A 86 -23.93 -9.86 -11.20
C SER A 86 -23.82 -10.11 -12.70
N SER A 87 -22.63 -10.36 -13.25
CA SER A 87 -22.49 -10.74 -14.66
C SER A 87 -23.12 -12.11 -14.99
N ASN A 88 -23.17 -13.03 -14.02
CA ASN A 88 -23.66 -14.40 -14.24
C ASN A 88 -25.14 -14.59 -13.89
N ARG A 89 -25.69 -13.81 -12.94
CA ARG A 89 -27.04 -14.02 -12.39
C ARG A 89 -28.11 -13.06 -12.90
N SER A 90 -27.74 -11.84 -13.33
CA SER A 90 -28.73 -10.86 -13.80
C SER A 90 -28.77 -10.77 -15.31
N THR A 91 -29.89 -11.21 -15.88
CA THR A 91 -30.24 -11.00 -17.30
C THR A 91 -30.89 -9.63 -17.51
N ASP A 92 -31.48 -9.05 -16.47
CA ASP A 92 -32.17 -7.77 -16.55
C ASP A 92 -31.20 -6.59 -16.63
N GLN A 93 -31.27 -5.88 -17.75
CA GLN A 93 -30.42 -4.75 -18.09
C GLN A 93 -30.62 -3.57 -17.12
N SER A 94 -31.83 -3.39 -16.58
CA SER A 94 -32.14 -2.30 -15.63
C SER A 94 -31.38 -2.48 -14.32
N CYS A 95 -31.42 -3.68 -13.75
CA CYS A 95 -30.70 -4.04 -12.54
C CYS A 95 -29.18 -3.80 -12.67
N ILE A 96 -28.59 -4.17 -13.82
CA ILE A 96 -27.15 -3.94 -14.10
C ILE A 96 -26.83 -2.44 -14.09
N GLN A 97 -27.66 -1.61 -14.75
CA GLN A 97 -27.44 -0.16 -14.78
C GLN A 97 -27.55 0.46 -13.37
N GLN A 98 -28.51 0.00 -12.57
CA GLN A 98 -28.67 0.48 -11.20
C GLN A 98 -27.46 0.13 -10.33
N LYS A 99 -26.97 -1.12 -10.40
CA LYS A 99 -25.75 -1.53 -9.69
C LYS A 99 -24.52 -0.74 -10.15
N MET A 100 -24.41 -0.47 -11.44
CA MET A 100 -23.35 0.37 -11.98
C MET A 100 -23.42 1.81 -11.45
N LYS A 101 -24.63 2.39 -11.36
CA LYS A 101 -24.83 3.72 -10.77
C LYS A 101 -24.39 3.73 -9.30
N LEU A 102 -24.86 2.76 -8.51
CA LEU A 102 -24.48 2.62 -7.10
C LEU A 102 -22.96 2.51 -6.92
N ALA A 103 -22.27 1.74 -7.78
CA ALA A 103 -20.82 1.63 -7.73
C ALA A 103 -20.11 2.97 -8.03
N ARG A 104 -20.63 3.77 -8.96
CA ARG A 104 -20.11 5.12 -9.25
C ARG A 104 -20.32 6.06 -8.07
N ASP A 105 -21.52 6.07 -7.51
CA ASP A 105 -21.90 6.91 -6.37
C ASP A 105 -21.03 6.59 -5.15
N TYR A 106 -20.82 5.30 -4.88
CA TYR A 106 -19.94 4.85 -3.81
C TYR A 106 -18.47 5.22 -4.06
N THR A 107 -17.98 5.12 -5.30
CA THR A 107 -16.63 5.56 -5.66
C THR A 107 -16.45 7.06 -5.42
N CYS A 108 -17.45 7.88 -5.77
CA CYS A 108 -17.45 9.32 -5.51
C CYS A 108 -17.37 9.61 -4.01
N LEU A 109 -18.24 8.98 -3.20
CA LEU A 109 -18.25 9.12 -1.75
C LEU A 109 -16.88 8.79 -1.13
N LEU A 110 -16.30 7.64 -1.51
CA LEU A 110 -15.01 7.20 -1.03
C LEU A 110 -13.90 8.22 -1.32
N ASN A 111 -13.88 8.77 -2.53
CA ASN A 111 -12.87 9.75 -2.93
C ASN A 111 -13.04 11.08 -2.19
N SER A 112 -14.27 11.55 -2.01
CA SER A 112 -14.55 12.78 -1.25
C SER A 112 -14.15 12.65 0.21
N VAL A 113 -14.53 11.56 0.89
CA VAL A 113 -14.16 11.31 2.28
C VAL A 113 -12.64 11.25 2.43
N HIS A 114 -11.96 10.55 1.52
CA HIS A 114 -10.50 10.47 1.56
C HIS A 114 -9.83 11.82 1.32
N HIS A 115 -10.34 12.62 0.38
CA HIS A 115 -9.84 13.97 0.15
C HIS A 115 -9.99 14.87 1.38
N HIS A 116 -11.15 14.83 2.06
CA HIS A 116 -11.34 15.57 3.30
C HIS A 116 -10.41 15.10 4.42
N LYS A 117 -10.17 13.79 4.51
CA LYS A 117 -9.18 13.24 5.45
C LYS A 117 -7.78 13.79 5.17
N ASP A 118 -7.34 13.79 3.91
CA ASP A 118 -6.03 14.32 3.52
C ASP A 118 -5.90 15.81 3.86
N LEU A 119 -6.96 16.60 3.63
CA LEU A 119 -7.01 18.01 4.02
C LEU A 119 -6.85 18.17 5.54
N LEU A 120 -7.62 17.45 6.35
CA LEU A 120 -7.53 17.52 7.81
C LEU A 120 -6.14 17.13 8.34
N ILE A 121 -5.49 16.16 7.70
CA ILE A 121 -4.10 15.78 8.01
C ILE A 121 -3.14 16.91 7.62
N SER A 122 -3.32 17.54 6.45
CA SER A 122 -2.44 18.63 5.98
C SER A 122 -2.48 19.88 6.87
N TYR A 123 -3.63 20.16 7.48
CA TYR A 123 -3.78 21.25 8.45
C TYR A 123 -3.44 20.82 9.89
N ASN A 124 -2.92 19.61 10.09
CA ASN A 124 -2.61 19.02 11.39
C ASN A 124 -3.80 18.98 12.37
N ILE A 125 -5.03 18.92 11.86
CA ILE A 125 -6.25 18.86 12.67
C ILE A 125 -6.52 17.42 13.11
N ALA A 126 -6.25 16.45 12.24
CA ALA A 126 -6.47 15.02 12.50
C ALA A 126 -5.23 14.29 13.06
N VAL A 127 -4.19 15.05 13.44
CA VAL A 127 -2.99 14.50 14.06
C VAL A 127 -3.15 14.55 15.57
N ASP A 128 -2.97 13.41 16.23
CA ASP A 128 -3.05 13.32 17.67
C ASP A 128 -1.88 14.12 18.29
N ARG A 129 -2.18 15.35 18.72
CA ARG A 129 -1.16 16.34 19.17
C ARG A 129 -0.29 15.76 20.28
N THR A 130 -0.84 14.88 21.10
CA THR A 130 -0.15 14.17 22.17
C THR A 130 0.98 13.29 21.63
N ASN A 131 0.73 12.56 20.52
CA ASN A 131 1.72 11.66 19.92
C ASN A 131 2.81 12.43 19.18
N GLU A 132 2.47 13.52 18.49
CA GLU A 132 3.50 14.37 17.88
C GLU A 132 4.35 15.08 18.94
N MET A 133 3.75 15.53 20.05
CA MET A 133 4.50 16.11 21.16
C MET A 133 5.46 15.09 21.79
N LYS A 134 5.01 13.85 22.04
CA LYS A 134 5.88 12.75 22.49
C LYS A 134 7.04 12.50 21.54
N LYS A 135 6.78 12.48 20.23
CA LYS A 135 7.80 12.29 19.19
C LYS A 135 8.81 13.45 19.14
N VAL A 136 8.36 14.69 19.31
CA VAL A 136 9.24 15.86 19.38
C VAL A 136 10.09 15.81 20.64
N LEU A 137 9.50 15.53 21.81
CA LEU A 137 10.25 15.33 23.06
C LEU A 137 11.29 14.22 22.92
N GLY A 138 10.92 13.09 22.30
CA GLY A 138 11.80 11.98 21.90
C GLY A 138 13.07 12.44 21.19
N LYS A 139 12.87 13.21 20.12
CA LYS A 139 13.97 13.76 19.31
C LYS A 139 14.82 14.75 20.09
N SER A 140 14.19 15.65 20.86
CA SER A 140 14.90 16.66 21.64
C SER A 140 15.76 16.03 22.74
N ALA A 141 15.23 15.06 23.49
CA ALA A 141 15.97 14.34 24.52
C ALA A 141 17.14 13.56 23.91
N ALA A 142 16.89 12.82 22.81
CA ALA A 142 17.95 12.08 22.11
C ALA A 142 19.06 13.00 21.59
N SER A 143 18.72 14.22 21.14
CA SER A 143 19.70 15.21 20.68
C SER A 143 20.67 15.65 21.77
N VAL A 144 20.28 15.58 23.04
CA VAL A 144 21.14 15.91 24.20
C VAL A 144 21.67 14.65 24.90
N GLY A 145 21.49 13.46 24.32
CA GLY A 145 21.95 12.19 24.87
C GLY A 145 21.10 11.65 26.02
N LEU A 146 19.88 12.15 26.20
CA LEU A 146 18.95 11.71 27.24
C LEU A 146 17.88 10.77 26.66
N GLN A 147 17.44 9.80 27.46
CA GLN A 147 16.31 8.93 27.13
C GLN A 147 15.05 9.36 27.89
N LEU A 148 13.88 9.24 27.24
CA LEU A 148 12.61 9.54 27.90
C LEU A 148 12.17 8.41 28.82
N PRO A 149 11.54 8.74 29.97
CA PRO A 149 10.93 7.75 30.85
C PRO A 149 9.85 6.92 30.15
N GLU A 150 9.64 5.69 30.63
CA GLU A 150 8.73 4.67 30.06
C GLU A 150 7.28 5.16 29.90
N VAL A 151 6.84 6.08 30.78
CA VAL A 151 5.53 6.74 30.74
C VAL A 151 5.26 7.47 29.42
N TYR A 152 6.32 7.89 28.71
CA TYR A 152 6.23 8.63 27.45
C TYR A 152 6.55 7.77 26.22
N GLN A 153 6.93 6.50 26.40
CA GLN A 153 7.28 5.58 25.31
C GLN A 153 6.07 4.80 24.75
N ALA A 154 4.93 4.84 25.44
CA ALA A 154 3.67 4.21 25.04
C ALA A 154 2.87 5.02 24.02
#